data_AF-A0A958AV87-F1
#
_entry.id   AF-A0A958AV87-F1
#
_cell.length_a   1.000
_cell.length_b   1.000
_cell.length_c   1.000
_cell.angle_alpha   90.00
_cell.angle_beta   90.00
_cell.angle_gamma   90.00
#
_symmetry.space_group_name_H-M   'P 1'
#
loop_
_entity.id
_entity.type
_entity.pdbx_description
1 polymer ?
#
loop_
_entity_poly.entity_id
_entity_poly.type
_entity_poly.pdbx_seq_one_letter_code
_entity_poly.pdbx_strand_id
1 'polypeptide(L)'
;MTAAVQSSERPFINIGLVRSHIIVGFVFLVVAMLGGILYSLQLNNLYPFVGIELLSPGRIRMVHTNGVAYGFIVNVFLGALYWVVPRLTKRRVLNDMLGWLIFWVYLFIVLWAVVGILTGHAQAVE
;
A
#
# COMPACT_ATOMS: atom_id res chain seq x y z
N MET A 1 -33.94 15.15 35.63
CA MET A 1 -32.63 14.92 34.99
C MET A 1 -32.86 14.07 33.74
N THR A 2 -33.05 14.70 32.59
CA THR A 2 -33.19 14.02 31.30
C THR A 2 -31.79 13.70 30.79
N ALA A 3 -31.43 12.41 30.79
CA ALA A 3 -30.21 11.95 30.13
C ALA A 3 -30.36 12.22 28.63
N ALA A 4 -29.63 13.20 28.11
CA ALA A 4 -29.53 13.41 26.68
C ALA A 4 -28.97 12.13 26.06
N VAL A 5 -29.77 11.47 25.24
CA VAL A 5 -29.29 10.39 24.36
C VAL A 5 -28.31 11.05 23.41
N GLN A 6 -27.02 10.89 23.68
CA GLN A 6 -25.95 11.34 22.81
C GLN A 6 -26.04 10.50 21.54
N SER A 7 -26.79 10.98 20.53
CA SER A 7 -26.77 10.40 19.20
C SER A 7 -25.32 10.44 18.75
N SER A 8 -24.67 9.28 18.64
CA SER A 8 -23.30 9.18 18.16
C SER A 8 -23.29 9.60 16.69
N GLU A 9 -23.20 10.91 16.44
CA GLU A 9 -22.99 11.42 15.10
C GLU A 9 -21.71 10.77 14.60
N ARG A 10 -21.82 10.07 13.46
CA ARG A 10 -20.66 9.42 12.88
C ARG A 10 -19.59 10.51 12.65
N PRO A 11 -18.29 10.24 12.80
CA PRO A 11 -17.27 11.26 12.58
C PRO A 11 -17.13 11.60 11.09
N PHE A 12 -16.96 12.86 10.72
CA PHE A 12 -16.89 13.31 9.31
C PHE A 12 -15.84 12.58 8.45
N ILE A 13 -14.79 12.06 9.08
CA ILE A 13 -13.68 11.35 8.45
C ILE A 13 -13.57 9.98 9.12
N ASN A 14 -13.47 8.93 8.32
CA ASN A 14 -13.14 7.61 8.83
C ASN A 14 -11.63 7.51 9.10
N ILE A 15 -11.23 7.85 10.32
CA ILE A 15 -9.82 7.84 10.74
C ILE A 15 -9.24 6.41 10.71
N GLY A 16 -10.06 5.39 10.94
CA GLY A 16 -9.61 3.99 10.86
C GLY A 16 -9.11 3.64 9.46
N LEU A 17 -9.92 3.95 8.44
CA LEU A 17 -9.57 3.72 7.04
C LEU A 17 -8.31 4.49 6.62
N VAL A 18 -8.23 5.77 6.99
CA VAL A 18 -7.06 6.61 6.72
C VAL A 18 -5.80 6.01 7.36
N ARG A 19 -5.87 5.65 8.64
CA ARG A 19 -4.74 5.04 9.36
C ARG A 19 -4.30 3.72 8.71
N SER A 20 -5.24 2.87 8.30
CA SER A 20 -4.91 1.61 7.64
C SER A 20 -4.14 1.81 6.34
N HIS A 21 -4.56 2.75 5.49
CA HIS A 21 -3.82 3.10 4.28
C HIS A 21 -2.41 3.63 4.59
N ILE A 22 -2.26 4.52 5.57
CA ILE A 22 -0.94 5.05 5.96
C ILE A 22 -0.04 3.94 6.50
N ILE A 23 -0.53 3.10 7.42
CA ILE A 23 0.25 2.01 8.02
C ILE A 23 0.70 1.03 6.93
N VAL A 24 -0.23 0.57 6.09
CA VAL A 24 0.09 -0.35 4.99
C VAL A 24 1.09 0.27 4.02
N GLY A 25 0.90 1.55 3.65
CA GLY A 25 1.84 2.26 2.80
C GLY A 25 3.26 2.26 3.36
N PHE A 26 3.43 2.59 4.64
CA PHE A 26 4.74 2.57 5.28
C PHE A 26 5.32 1.16 5.44
N VAL A 27 4.50 0.13 5.64
CA VAL A 27 4.96 -1.27 5.60
C VAL A 27 5.55 -1.60 4.22
N PHE A 28 4.84 -1.26 3.15
CA PHE A 28 5.36 -1.45 1.79
C PHE A 28 6.60 -0.60 1.51
N LEU A 29 6.70 0.62 2.06
CA LEU A 29 7.91 1.43 1.93
C LEU A 29 9.12 0.70 2.48
N VAL A 30 9.03 0.13 3.69
CA VAL A 30 10.13 -0.63 4.30
C VAL A 30 10.50 -1.83 3.42
N VAL A 31 9.51 -2.64 3.03
CA VAL A 31 9.74 -3.83 2.20
C VAL A 31 10.37 -3.45 0.84
N ALA A 32 9.87 -2.40 0.20
CA ALA A 32 10.37 -1.97 -1.09
C ALA A 32 11.78 -1.38 -0.98
N MET A 33 12.08 -0.60 0.07
CA MET A 33 13.44 -0.10 0.30
C MET A 33 14.44 -1.24 0.54
N LEU A 34 14.05 -2.28 1.29
CA LEU A 34 14.87 -3.49 1.44
C LEU A 34 15.11 -4.17 0.09
N GLY A 35 14.09 -4.29 -0.76
CA GLY A 35 14.26 -4.79 -2.13
C GLY A 35 15.23 -3.94 -2.97
N GLY A 36 15.16 -2.62 -2.85
CA GLY A 36 16.08 -1.69 -3.55
C GLY A 36 17.53 -1.85 -3.08
N ILE A 37 17.73 -1.95 -1.76
CA ILE A 37 19.05 -2.23 -1.17
C ILE A 37 19.58 -3.58 -1.66
N LEU A 38 18.77 -4.64 -1.60
CA LEU A 38 19.15 -5.96 -2.09
C LEU A 38 19.55 -5.94 -3.57
N TYR A 39 18.76 -5.28 -4.42
CA TYR A 39 19.11 -5.13 -5.84
C TYR A 39 20.41 -4.33 -6.02
N SER A 40 20.62 -3.26 -5.24
CA SER A 40 21.84 -2.44 -5.33
C SER A 40 23.12 -3.22 -5.01
N LEU A 41 23.05 -4.22 -4.12
CA LEU A 41 24.20 -5.08 -3.79
C LEU A 41 24.69 -5.88 -5.00
N GLN A 42 23.80 -6.18 -5.95
CA GLN A 42 24.18 -6.83 -7.21
C GLN A 42 25.18 -5.98 -8.01
N LEU A 43 25.04 -4.64 -8.00
CA LEU A 43 25.94 -3.75 -8.73
C LEU A 43 27.38 -3.77 -8.20
N ASN A 44 27.56 -4.24 -6.96
CA ASN A 44 28.87 -4.42 -6.31
C ASN A 44 29.30 -5.90 -6.25
N ASN A 45 28.62 -6.81 -6.96
CA ASN A 45 28.84 -8.27 -6.87
C ASN A 45 28.67 -8.86 -5.45
N LEU A 46 27.86 -8.22 -4.60
CA LEU A 46 27.60 -8.63 -3.21
C LEU A 46 26.18 -9.18 -3.00
N TYR A 47 25.54 -9.66 -4.08
CA TYR A 47 24.15 -10.14 -4.00
C TYR A 47 24.06 -11.44 -3.18
N PRO A 48 23.27 -11.50 -2.09
CA PRO A 48 23.30 -12.64 -1.17
C PRO A 48 22.49 -13.87 -1.65
N PHE A 49 21.63 -13.73 -2.66
CA PHE A 49 20.68 -14.79 -3.08
C PHE A 49 21.03 -15.41 -4.44
N VAL A 50 22.33 -15.57 -4.74
CA VAL A 50 22.78 -16.21 -5.98
C VAL A 50 22.25 -17.66 -6.06
N GLY A 51 21.67 -18.03 -7.20
CA GLY A 51 21.10 -19.37 -7.44
C GLY A 51 19.65 -19.56 -6.96
N ILE A 52 19.05 -18.57 -6.28
CA ILE A 52 17.64 -18.62 -5.86
C ILE A 52 16.80 -17.86 -6.89
N GLU A 53 16.07 -18.58 -7.73
CA GLU A 53 15.31 -17.99 -8.85
C GLU A 53 14.22 -16.99 -8.40
N LEU A 54 13.49 -17.33 -7.33
CA LEU A 54 12.44 -16.48 -6.72
C LEU A 54 12.98 -15.09 -6.33
N LEU A 55 14.19 -15.06 -5.80
CA LEU A 55 14.89 -13.85 -5.40
C LEU A 55 15.97 -13.51 -6.43
N SER A 56 15.73 -13.78 -7.72
CA SER A 56 16.64 -13.31 -8.76
C SER A 56 16.63 -11.78 -8.80
N PRO A 57 17.77 -11.14 -9.15
CA PRO A 57 17.84 -9.69 -9.07
C PRO A 57 16.84 -8.94 -9.95
N GLY A 58 16.49 -9.50 -11.12
CA GLY A 58 15.45 -8.96 -11.99
C GLY A 58 14.06 -8.95 -11.32
N ARG A 59 13.72 -10.01 -10.57
CA ARG A 59 12.47 -10.07 -9.79
C ARG A 59 12.48 -9.10 -8.62
N ILE A 60 13.59 -9.01 -7.89
CA ILE A 60 13.73 -8.05 -6.78
C ILE A 60 13.63 -6.61 -7.25
N ARG A 61 14.19 -6.27 -8.41
CA ARG A 61 14.01 -4.95 -9.05
C ARG A 61 12.53 -4.64 -9.28
N MET A 62 11.79 -5.57 -9.87
CA MET A 62 10.36 -5.40 -10.12
C MET A 62 9.56 -5.30 -8.81
N VAL A 63 9.90 -6.09 -7.77
CA VAL A 63 9.30 -5.98 -6.43
C VAL A 63 9.58 -4.62 -5.80
N HIS A 64 10.79 -4.07 -5.95
CA HIS A 64 11.14 -2.74 -5.46
C HIS A 64 10.28 -1.66 -6.13
N THR A 65 10.29 -1.58 -7.47
CA THR A 65 9.57 -0.51 -8.20
C THR A 65 8.06 -0.60 -7.98
N ASN A 66 7.46 -1.78 -8.12
CA ASN A 66 6.03 -1.99 -7.89
C ASN A 66 5.65 -1.78 -6.42
N GLY A 67 6.50 -2.22 -5.48
CA GLY A 67 6.29 -2.02 -4.05
C GLY A 67 6.32 -0.55 -3.65
N VAL A 68 7.22 0.26 -4.22
CA VAL A 68 7.24 1.71 -4.00
C VAL A 68 6.00 2.36 -4.62
N ALA A 69 5.72 2.10 -5.90
CA ALA A 69 4.66 2.79 -6.62
C ALA A 69 3.26 2.40 -6.10
N TYR A 70 2.93 1.12 -6.13
CA TYR A 70 1.60 0.62 -5.81
C TYR A 70 1.45 0.28 -4.33
N GLY A 71 2.48 -0.28 -3.71
CA GLY A 71 2.45 -0.59 -2.28
C GLY A 71 2.46 0.67 -1.40
N PHE A 72 3.42 1.57 -1.60
CA PHE A 72 3.60 2.76 -0.77
C PHE A 72 2.83 3.98 -1.28
N ILE A 73 3.19 4.52 -2.45
CA ILE A 73 2.71 5.84 -2.91
C ILE A 73 1.20 5.87 -3.04
N VAL A 74 0.60 4.88 -3.73
CA VAL A 74 -0.86 4.86 -3.91
C VAL A 74 -1.61 4.69 -2.59
N ASN A 75 -1.12 3.85 -1.67
CA ASN A 75 -1.76 3.71 -0.36
C ASN A 75 -1.74 5.02 0.43
N VAL A 76 -0.59 5.69 0.50
CA VAL A 76 -0.49 6.99 1.19
C VAL A 76 -1.36 8.04 0.50
N PHE A 77 -1.39 8.05 -0.84
CA PHE A 77 -2.22 8.96 -1.62
C PHE A 77 -3.72 8.73 -1.36
N LEU A 78 -4.20 7.48 -1.39
CA LEU A 78 -5.60 7.15 -1.07
C LEU A 78 -5.95 7.55 0.37
N GLY A 79 -5.10 7.21 1.35
CA GLY A 79 -5.27 7.63 2.73
C GLY A 79 -5.36 9.15 2.89
N ALA A 80 -4.50 9.89 2.17
CA ALA A 80 -4.53 11.35 2.13
C ALA A 80 -5.83 11.87 1.52
N LEU A 81 -6.32 11.30 0.41
CA LEU A 81 -7.59 11.69 -0.20
C LEU A 81 -8.78 11.48 0.74
N TYR A 82 -8.84 10.32 1.42
CA TYR A 82 -9.88 10.03 2.43
C TYR A 82 -9.87 11.01 3.61
N TRP A 83 -8.77 11.74 3.83
CA TRP A 83 -8.65 12.75 4.86
C TRP A 83 -8.84 14.18 4.35
N VAL A 84 -8.23 14.55 3.23
CA VAL A 84 -8.22 15.91 2.67
C VAL A 84 -9.58 16.25 2.06
N VAL A 85 -10.15 15.36 1.25
CA VAL A 85 -11.39 15.66 0.49
C VAL A 85 -12.55 16.01 1.42
N PRO A 86 -12.83 15.24 2.50
CA PRO A 86 -13.91 15.62 3.42
C PRO A 86 -13.66 16.93 4.17
N ARG A 87 -12.40 17.27 4.45
CA ARG A 87 -12.02 18.52 5.14
C ARG A 87 -12.22 19.75 4.29
N LEU A 88 -11.89 19.66 3.00
CA LEU A 88 -12.02 20.75 2.04
C LEU A 88 -13.48 20.95 1.62
N THR A 89 -14.20 19.87 1.33
CA THR A 89 -15.58 19.93 0.84
C THR A 89 -16.62 20.09 1.96
N LYS A 90 -16.22 19.91 3.22
CA LYS A 90 -17.13 19.83 4.39
C LYS A 90 -18.22 18.77 4.22
N ARG A 91 -17.97 17.76 3.38
CA ARG A 91 -18.89 16.66 3.09
C ARG A 91 -18.20 15.33 3.37
N ARG A 92 -18.97 14.37 3.86
CA ARG A 92 -18.47 13.01 4.08
C ARG A 92 -18.28 12.30 2.75
N VAL A 93 -17.40 11.31 2.74
CA VAL A 93 -17.31 10.36 1.64
C VAL A 93 -18.62 9.59 1.55
N LEU A 94 -19.05 9.27 0.33
CA LEU A 94 -20.36 8.67 0.02
C LEU A 94 -20.69 7.46 0.90
N ASN A 95 -19.74 6.53 1.05
CA ASN A 95 -19.94 5.30 1.82
C ASN A 95 -18.61 4.80 2.41
N ASP A 96 -18.55 4.66 3.74
CA ASP A 96 -17.39 4.15 4.46
C ASP A 96 -17.11 2.67 4.14
N MET A 97 -18.14 1.86 3.92
CA MET A 97 -18.01 0.44 3.56
C MET A 97 -17.36 0.27 2.20
N LEU A 98 -17.69 1.15 1.25
CA LEU A 98 -17.05 1.15 -0.07
C LEU A 98 -15.57 1.53 0.05
N GLY A 99 -15.22 2.46 0.95
CA GLY A 99 -13.82 2.79 1.23
C GLY A 99 -13.02 1.61 1.76
N TRP A 100 -13.58 0.86 2.71
CA TRP A 100 -12.96 -0.37 3.22
C TRP A 100 -12.85 -1.46 2.15
N LEU A 101 -13.87 -1.61 1.29
CA LEU A 101 -13.80 -2.55 0.17
C LEU A 101 -12.65 -2.21 -0.77
N ILE A 102 -12.51 -0.93 -1.15
CA ILE A 102 -11.41 -0.45 -1.98
C ILE A 102 -10.07 -0.75 -1.31
N PHE A 103 -9.93 -0.48 -0.01
CA PHE A 103 -8.71 -0.78 0.74
C PHE A 103 -8.33 -2.27 0.67
N TRP A 104 -9.25 -3.17 0.98
CA TRP A 104 -8.96 -4.61 0.99
C TRP A 104 -8.70 -5.18 -0.39
N VAL A 105 -9.49 -4.77 -1.40
CA VAL A 105 -9.29 -5.19 -2.79
C VAL A 105 -7.94 -4.69 -3.30
N TYR A 106 -7.60 -3.44 -3.01
CA TYR A 106 -6.32 -2.87 -3.43
C TYR A 106 -5.14 -3.59 -2.78
N LEU A 107 -5.20 -3.83 -1.46
CA LEU A 107 -4.18 -4.60 -0.76
C LEU A 107 -4.02 -6.00 -1.34
N PHE A 108 -5.12 -6.69 -1.63
CA PHE A 108 -5.10 -8.01 -2.26
C PHE A 108 -4.42 -7.96 -3.63
N ILE A 109 -4.75 -6.99 -4.49
CA ILE A 109 -4.14 -6.84 -5.81
C ILE A 109 -2.62 -6.61 -5.70
N VAL A 110 -2.18 -5.76 -4.78
CA VAL A 110 -0.75 -5.50 -4.58
C VAL A 110 -0.03 -6.75 -4.09
N LEU A 111 -0.58 -7.48 -3.12
CA LEU A 111 -0.01 -8.74 -2.65
C LEU A 111 0.04 -9.80 -3.76
N TRP A 112 -1.02 -9.89 -4.56
CA TRP A 112 -1.09 -10.80 -5.71
C TRP A 112 -0.03 -10.44 -6.76
N ALA A 113 0.18 -9.16 -7.04
CA ALA A 113 1.22 -8.70 -7.94
C ALA A 113 2.63 -9.09 -7.45
N VAL A 114 2.92 -8.94 -6.16
CA VAL A 114 4.20 -9.38 -5.56
C VAL A 114 4.40 -10.89 -5.78
N VAL A 115 3.38 -11.71 -5.53
CA VAL A 115 3.44 -13.16 -5.77
C VAL A 115 3.66 -13.47 -7.25
N GLY A 116 2.95 -12.78 -8.16
CA GLY A 116 3.12 -12.92 -9.61
C GLY A 116 4.54 -12.58 -10.07
N ILE A 117 5.11 -11.48 -9.57
CA ILE A 117 6.49 -11.06 -9.88
C ILE A 117 7.49 -12.11 -9.41
N LEU A 118 7.38 -12.57 -8.15
CA LEU A 118 8.30 -13.54 -7.56
C LEU A 118 8.23 -14.91 -8.23
N THR A 119 7.06 -15.29 -8.77
CA THR A 119 6.85 -16.55 -9.50
C THR A 119 7.16 -16.44 -11.00
N GLY A 120 7.53 -15.26 -11.51
CA GLY A 120 7.93 -15.06 -12.90
C GLY A 120 6.80 -14.76 -13.88
N HIS A 121 5.60 -14.42 -13.40
CA HIS A 121 4.44 -14.05 -14.22
C HIS A 121 4.37 -12.54 -14.53
N ALA A 122 5.48 -11.81 -14.42
CA ALA A 122 5.54 -10.38 -14.72
C ALA A 122 5.78 -10.14 -16.22
N GLN A 123 5.15 -9.10 -16.75
CA GLN A 123 5.46 -8.61 -18.09
C GLN A 123 6.75 -7.79 -18.06
N ALA A 124 7.52 -7.81 -19.15
CA ALA A 124 8.76 -7.02 -19.29
C ALA A 124 8.46 -5.56 -19.65
N VAL A 125 7.55 -4.93 -18.89
CA VAL A 125 7.14 -3.54 -19.03
C VAL A 125 7.23 -2.90 -17.65
N GLU A 126 7.77 -1.68 -17.59
CA GLU A 126 7.88 -0.90 -16.35
C GLU A 126 6.58 -0.20 -15.98
#